data_AF-A0A850BJI0-F1
#
_entry.id   AF-A0A850BJI0-F1
#
_cell.length_a   1.000
_cell.length_b   1.000
_cell.length_c   1.000
_cell.angle_alpha   90.00
_cell.angle_beta   90.00
_cell.angle_gamma   90.00
#
_symmetry.space_group_name_H-M   'P 1'
#
loop_
_entity.id
_entity.type
_entity.pdbx_description
1 polymer ?
#
loop_
_entity_poly.entity_id
_entity_poly.type
_entity_poly.pdbx_seq_one_letter_code
_entity_poly.pdbx_strand_id
1 'polypeptide(L)'
;MHVRWQLCLSTVLVAAAALGGCDDGPPPSSHPIKAEPTAAATGTGAAAKPTGSAAAPAGPVQLDPSDLGFFKPLPERFESEMNPITEDKVALGRMLYYENRFSINQDLSCNSCHDLEKYGVDNEATSFGHKKQRGSRNSPTVYNAAGHIAQFWDGRAQTIEDQAKGPILNPVEMAMPNAEYVLKVLKSIPEYVKLFKKVFPNDKEAVTYDNVAKAIGAFERQLVTPSRWDKFLKGDQSALTEPEKAGFALFAKLGCPTCHNGAAVGGAQFQKLGLVKPYPDQSDLGRFEHTKSESDKMVFRVPTLRNIEKTAPYFHKGQVATLEEAVKLMAFHQLGKELNDAEIASIVTWLKTLTGEIPRDYIKKPELPPSTDKTPKPKAD
;
A
#
# COMPACT_ATOMS: atom_id res chain seq x y z
N MET A 1 23.94 -28.57 -44.76
CA MET A 1 23.70 -30.01 -44.49
C MET A 1 22.84 -30.08 -43.23
N HIS A 2 21.51 -29.91 -43.30
CA HIS A 2 20.47 -30.95 -43.43
C HIS A 2 20.78 -32.25 -42.69
N VAL A 3 19.98 -32.55 -41.64
CA VAL A 3 19.36 -33.85 -41.22
C VAL A 3 18.72 -33.57 -39.83
N ARG A 4 17.40 -33.36 -39.71
CA ARG A 4 16.23 -34.28 -39.66
C ARG A 4 15.84 -34.74 -38.24
N TRP A 5 14.57 -34.46 -37.92
CA TRP A 5 13.77 -34.94 -36.80
C TRP A 5 13.55 -36.46 -36.80
N GLN A 6 13.35 -37.05 -35.62
CA GLN A 6 12.52 -38.24 -35.44
C GLN A 6 11.84 -38.24 -34.06
N LEU A 7 10.50 -38.26 -34.09
CA LEU A 7 9.63 -38.60 -32.96
C LEU A 7 9.64 -40.12 -32.74
N CYS A 8 9.58 -40.55 -31.48
CA CYS A 8 9.09 -41.87 -31.09
C CYS A 8 7.93 -41.70 -30.11
N LEU A 9 6.73 -42.05 -30.57
CA LEU A 9 5.60 -42.42 -29.73
C LEU A 9 5.90 -43.77 -29.06
N SER A 10 5.50 -43.95 -27.81
CA SER A 10 5.31 -45.28 -27.23
C SER A 10 4.06 -45.27 -26.35
N THR A 11 3.07 -45.98 -26.85
CA THR A 11 1.82 -46.40 -26.25
C THR A 11 2.07 -47.35 -25.08
N VAL A 12 1.36 -47.19 -23.96
CA VAL A 12 1.21 -48.26 -22.96
C VAL A 12 -0.27 -48.57 -22.84
N LEU A 13 -0.60 -49.83 -23.14
CA LEU A 13 -1.93 -50.42 -23.04
C LEU A 13 -2.25 -50.81 -21.59
N VAL A 14 -3.53 -50.64 -21.27
CA VAL A 14 -4.24 -51.05 -20.05
C VAL A 14 -4.46 -52.56 -20.06
N ALA A 15 -4.31 -53.21 -18.89
CA ALA A 15 -4.93 -54.49 -18.60
C ALA A 15 -5.62 -54.43 -17.23
N ALA A 16 -6.92 -54.70 -17.26
CA ALA A 16 -7.83 -54.75 -16.11
C ALA A 16 -7.97 -56.19 -15.60
N ALA A 17 -8.16 -56.35 -14.29
CA ALA A 17 -8.86 -57.49 -13.69
C ALA A 17 -9.65 -57.00 -12.47
N ALA A 18 -10.91 -57.41 -12.43
CA ALA A 18 -12.00 -56.88 -11.61
C ALA A 18 -12.31 -57.75 -10.37
N LEU A 19 -13.33 -57.27 -9.64
CA LEU A 19 -14.22 -57.91 -8.63
C LEU A 19 -13.96 -57.39 -7.20
N GLY A 20 -14.90 -56.81 -6.45
CA GLY A 20 -16.31 -56.52 -6.63
C GLY A 20 -16.91 -56.08 -5.27
N GLY A 21 -18.02 -55.34 -5.30
CA GLY A 21 -18.96 -55.13 -4.17
C GLY A 21 -18.62 -53.97 -3.22
N CYS A 22 -19.19 -52.78 -3.40
CA CYS A 22 -20.45 -52.29 -2.77
C CYS A 22 -20.28 -51.79 -1.32
N ASP A 23 -20.14 -50.47 -1.14
CA ASP A 23 -21.01 -49.71 -0.21
C ASP A 23 -20.98 -48.21 -0.58
N ASP A 24 -22.11 -47.70 -1.08
CA ASP A 24 -22.31 -46.31 -1.48
C ASP A 24 -22.75 -45.48 -0.26
N GLY A 25 -21.81 -44.80 0.38
CA GLY A 25 -22.09 -43.72 1.33
C GLY A 25 -22.15 -42.36 0.62
N PRO A 26 -23.14 -41.48 0.90
CA PRO A 26 -23.21 -40.18 0.25
C PRO A 26 -22.04 -39.28 0.68
N PRO A 27 -21.61 -38.33 -0.16
CA PRO A 27 -20.56 -37.37 0.22
C PRO A 27 -21.03 -36.49 1.38
N PRO A 28 -20.13 -36.07 2.29
CA PRO A 28 -20.50 -35.24 3.43
C PRO A 28 -21.08 -33.90 2.95
N SER A 29 -22.30 -33.62 3.38
CA SER A 29 -22.98 -32.35 3.18
C SER A 29 -22.21 -31.23 3.88
N SER A 30 -21.78 -30.23 3.11
CA SER A 30 -21.33 -28.95 3.64
C SER A 30 -22.55 -28.20 4.19
N HIS A 31 -22.83 -28.38 5.48
CA HIS A 31 -23.78 -27.52 6.17
C HIS A 31 -23.12 -26.17 6.47
N PRO A 32 -23.84 -25.06 6.25
CA PRO A 32 -23.36 -23.73 6.63
C PRO A 32 -23.30 -23.66 8.15
N ILE A 33 -22.16 -23.23 8.68
CA ILE A 33 -22.08 -22.80 10.07
C ILE A 33 -22.97 -21.55 10.17
N LYS A 34 -24.19 -21.72 10.68
CA LYS A 34 -25.01 -20.62 11.17
C LYS A 34 -24.23 -19.99 12.33
N ALA A 35 -23.75 -18.78 12.11
CA ALA A 35 -23.44 -17.88 13.21
C ALA A 35 -24.76 -17.58 13.92
N GLU A 36 -24.99 -18.21 15.08
CA GLU A 36 -25.97 -17.68 16.03
C GLU A 36 -25.41 -16.40 16.65
N PRO A 37 -26.26 -15.38 16.85
CA PRO A 37 -25.82 -14.11 17.37
C PRO A 37 -25.48 -14.29 18.86
N THR A 38 -24.21 -14.18 19.21
CA THR A 38 -23.85 -13.98 20.60
C THR A 38 -24.44 -12.65 21.04
N ALA A 39 -25.39 -12.74 21.97
CA ALA A 39 -26.05 -11.62 22.59
C ALA A 39 -25.01 -10.58 23.01
N ALA A 40 -25.23 -9.35 22.58
CA ALA A 40 -24.53 -8.18 23.08
C ALA A 40 -24.72 -8.15 24.60
N ALA A 41 -23.67 -8.52 25.34
CA ALA A 41 -23.56 -8.20 26.73
C ALA A 41 -23.43 -6.67 26.81
N THR A 42 -24.55 -6.00 27.11
CA THR A 42 -24.58 -4.62 27.57
C THR A 42 -23.93 -4.56 28.95
N GLY A 43 -22.61 -4.69 28.98
CA GLY A 43 -21.78 -4.30 30.09
C GLY A 43 -21.36 -2.86 29.87
N THR A 44 -21.93 -1.93 30.62
CA THR A 44 -21.41 -0.58 30.80
C THR A 44 -20.07 -0.66 31.54
N GLY A 45 -19.04 -1.19 30.88
CA GLY A 45 -17.66 -1.06 31.27
C GLY A 45 -17.19 0.32 30.82
N ALA A 46 -17.14 1.27 31.75
CA ALA A 46 -16.49 2.54 31.51
C ALA A 46 -15.12 2.27 30.88
N ALA A 47 -14.91 2.77 29.66
CA ALA A 47 -13.60 2.79 29.03
C ALA A 47 -12.63 3.47 30.02
N ALA A 48 -11.72 2.68 30.59
CA ALA A 48 -10.63 3.23 31.38
C ALA A 48 -9.84 4.17 30.45
N LYS A 49 -9.89 5.47 30.73
CA LYS A 49 -9.01 6.44 30.09
C LYS A 49 -7.57 5.97 30.32
N PRO A 50 -6.69 5.99 29.32
CA PRO A 50 -5.26 5.83 29.57
C PRO A 50 -4.82 7.05 30.38
N THR A 51 -4.56 6.85 31.67
CA THR A 51 -4.13 7.89 32.62
C THR A 51 -2.61 8.02 32.70
N GLY A 52 -1.86 7.39 31.80
CA GLY A 52 -0.42 7.56 31.68
C GLY A 52 -0.06 8.69 30.70
N SER A 53 -0.25 9.95 31.07
CA SER A 53 0.55 11.00 30.43
C SER A 53 1.98 10.78 30.88
N ALA A 54 2.87 10.40 29.96
CA ALA A 54 4.31 10.45 30.24
C ALA A 54 4.62 11.83 30.83
N ALA A 55 5.31 11.87 31.96
CA ALA A 55 5.73 13.14 32.55
C ALA A 55 6.55 13.89 31.51
N ALA A 56 6.11 15.10 31.15
CA ALA A 56 6.85 15.92 30.21
C ALA A 56 8.29 16.11 30.73
N PRO A 57 9.30 16.06 29.85
CA PRO A 57 10.68 16.28 30.28
C PRO A 57 10.78 17.62 31.02
N ALA A 58 11.48 17.63 32.15
CA ALA A 58 11.58 18.80 33.04
C ALA A 58 12.47 19.94 32.49
N GLY A 59 12.92 19.84 31.24
CA GLY A 59 13.79 20.81 30.59
C GLY A 59 13.97 20.54 29.09
N PRO A 60 14.76 21.39 28.40
CA PRO A 60 15.01 21.28 26.97
C PRO A 60 15.67 19.94 26.61
N VAL A 61 15.12 19.24 25.63
CA VAL A 61 15.68 18.01 25.04
C VAL A 61 16.60 18.42 23.91
N GLN A 62 17.90 18.15 24.08
CA GLN A 62 18.88 18.31 23.02
C GLN A 62 18.97 17.02 22.20
N LEU A 63 18.69 17.13 20.90
CA LEU A 63 18.83 16.00 19.97
C LEU A 63 20.28 15.90 19.49
N ASP A 64 20.77 14.67 19.33
CA ASP A 64 22.08 14.44 18.72
C ASP A 64 22.01 14.75 17.22
N PRO A 65 22.85 15.67 16.69
CA PRO A 65 22.91 15.93 15.25
C PRO A 65 23.16 14.67 14.41
N SER A 66 23.85 13.65 14.94
CA SER A 66 24.05 12.38 14.20
C SER A 66 22.74 11.62 13.99
N ASP A 67 21.81 11.68 14.94
CA ASP A 67 20.50 11.03 14.83
C ASP A 67 19.64 11.71 13.75
N LEU A 68 19.77 13.03 13.61
CA LEU A 68 19.08 13.80 12.57
C LEU A 68 19.67 13.54 11.18
N GLY A 69 20.95 13.18 11.08
CA GLY A 69 21.64 12.92 9.82
C GLY A 69 21.06 11.78 8.98
N PHE A 70 20.25 10.90 9.59
CA PHE A 70 19.51 9.85 8.89
C PHE A 70 18.27 10.35 8.15
N PHE A 71 17.82 11.58 8.40
CA PHE A 71 16.54 12.09 7.91
C PHE A 71 16.71 13.26 6.96
N LYS A 72 15.71 13.45 6.11
CA LYS A 72 15.62 14.59 5.19
C LYS A 72 14.17 15.09 5.17
N PRO A 73 13.93 16.39 4.97
CA PRO A 73 12.59 16.87 4.68
C PRO A 73 12.08 16.25 3.37
N LEU A 74 10.77 16.11 3.23
CA LEU A 74 10.15 15.77 1.95
C LEU A 74 10.51 16.82 0.89
N PRO A 75 10.71 16.39 -0.37
CA PRO A 75 10.78 17.32 -1.48
C PRO A 75 9.41 17.95 -1.73
N GLU A 76 9.34 18.95 -2.59
CA GLU A 76 8.05 19.50 -3.05
C GLU A 76 7.28 18.48 -3.90
N ARG A 77 8.00 17.73 -4.73
CA ARG A 77 7.49 16.63 -5.56
C ARG A 77 8.59 15.61 -5.84
N PHE A 78 8.21 14.38 -6.19
CA PHE A 78 9.16 13.32 -6.53
C PHE A 78 9.44 13.28 -8.04
N GLU A 79 10.51 13.94 -8.46
CA GLU A 79 10.92 14.04 -9.86
C GLU A 79 11.23 12.67 -10.49
N SER A 80 11.09 12.58 -11.82
CA SER A 80 11.47 11.42 -12.62
C SER A 80 11.94 11.84 -14.00
N GLU A 81 13.19 11.52 -14.33
CA GLU A 81 13.74 11.76 -15.67
C GLU A 81 13.02 10.92 -16.73
N MET A 82 12.61 9.69 -16.38
CA MET A 82 11.90 8.78 -17.28
C MET A 82 10.43 9.14 -17.48
N ASN A 83 9.83 9.89 -16.54
CA ASN A 83 8.46 10.37 -16.63
C ASN A 83 8.34 11.82 -16.12
N PRO A 84 8.82 12.80 -16.90
CA PRO A 84 8.78 14.20 -16.48
C PRO A 84 7.35 14.67 -16.18
N ILE A 85 7.19 15.40 -15.09
CA ILE A 85 5.90 15.87 -14.61
C ILE A 85 5.50 17.12 -15.42
N THR A 86 4.30 17.10 -16.00
CA THR A 86 3.66 18.27 -16.61
C THR A 86 2.25 18.44 -16.06
N GLU A 87 1.73 19.66 -16.01
CA GLU A 87 0.38 19.94 -15.49
C GLU A 87 -0.70 19.15 -16.23
N ASP A 88 -0.62 19.06 -17.56
CA ASP A 88 -1.56 18.30 -18.37
C ASP A 88 -1.50 16.79 -18.07
N LYS A 89 -0.29 16.24 -17.86
CA LYS A 89 -0.11 14.82 -17.51
C LYS A 89 -0.68 14.52 -16.13
N VAL A 90 -0.47 15.42 -15.18
CA VAL A 90 -1.00 15.35 -13.82
C VAL A 90 -2.53 15.44 -13.84
N ALA A 91 -3.10 16.36 -14.61
CA ALA A 91 -4.54 16.50 -14.75
C ALA A 91 -5.17 15.21 -15.32
N LEU A 92 -4.58 14.64 -16.38
CA LEU A 92 -4.99 13.34 -16.91
C LEU A 92 -4.85 12.24 -15.87
N GLY A 93 -3.70 12.16 -15.18
CA GLY A 93 -3.45 11.18 -14.12
C GLY A 93 -4.50 11.21 -13.01
N ARG A 94 -4.87 12.41 -12.56
CA ARG A 94 -5.92 12.61 -11.56
C ARG A 94 -7.27 12.09 -12.06
N MET A 95 -7.62 12.33 -13.32
CA MET A 95 -8.86 11.76 -13.90
C MET A 95 -8.84 10.23 -13.87
N LEU A 96 -7.72 9.62 -14.26
CA LEU A 96 -7.55 8.17 -14.28
C LEU A 96 -7.54 7.55 -12.87
N TYR A 97 -7.01 8.25 -11.87
CA TYR A 97 -7.03 7.82 -10.47
C TYR A 97 -8.47 7.66 -9.93
N TYR A 98 -9.39 8.51 -10.39
CA TYR A 98 -10.81 8.47 -10.06
C TYR A 98 -11.68 7.69 -11.06
N GLU A 99 -11.06 7.03 -12.07
CA GLU A 99 -11.79 6.40 -13.17
C GLU A 99 -12.35 5.04 -12.78
N ASN A 100 -13.63 5.02 -12.41
CA ASN A 100 -14.32 3.77 -12.08
C ASN A 100 -14.39 2.80 -13.26
N ARG A 101 -14.38 3.28 -14.52
CA ARG A 101 -14.45 2.41 -15.71
C ARG A 101 -13.19 1.57 -15.94
N PHE A 102 -12.19 1.70 -15.06
CA PHE A 102 -11.06 0.79 -14.96
C PHE A 102 -11.35 -0.43 -14.08
N SER A 103 -12.52 -0.54 -13.45
CA SER A 103 -13.00 -1.81 -12.89
C SER A 103 -14.06 -2.47 -13.77
N ILE A 104 -14.08 -3.79 -13.80
CA ILE A 104 -14.94 -4.58 -14.70
C ILE A 104 -16.44 -4.31 -14.50
N ASN A 105 -16.84 -4.00 -13.27
CA ASN A 105 -18.20 -3.63 -12.84
C ASN A 105 -18.41 -2.11 -12.70
N GLN A 106 -17.38 -1.31 -12.99
CA GLN A 106 -17.40 0.16 -13.03
C GLN A 106 -17.79 0.87 -11.72
N ASP A 107 -17.40 0.31 -10.58
CA ASP A 107 -17.68 0.85 -9.23
C ASP A 107 -16.41 1.07 -8.38
N LEU A 108 -15.23 0.68 -8.86
CA LEU A 108 -13.95 0.82 -8.16
C LEU A 108 -12.97 1.68 -8.97
N SER A 109 -12.27 2.56 -8.27
CA SER A 109 -11.12 3.31 -8.78
C SER A 109 -9.94 3.19 -7.80
N CYS A 110 -8.80 3.80 -8.10
CA CYS A 110 -7.68 3.87 -7.15
C CYS A 110 -8.14 4.51 -5.83
N ASN A 111 -8.99 5.55 -5.90
CA ASN A 111 -9.52 6.23 -4.73
C ASN A 111 -10.49 5.37 -3.87
N SER A 112 -10.94 4.20 -4.36
CA SER A 112 -11.78 3.32 -3.55
C SER A 112 -11.01 2.63 -2.43
N CYS A 113 -9.74 2.25 -2.68
CA CYS A 113 -8.86 1.60 -1.70
C CYS A 113 -7.79 2.55 -1.14
N HIS A 114 -7.50 3.63 -1.87
CA HIS A 114 -6.53 4.65 -1.52
C HIS A 114 -7.22 6.02 -1.47
N ASP A 115 -8.16 6.19 -0.55
CA ASP A 115 -9.00 7.38 -0.48
C ASP A 115 -8.16 8.60 -0.11
N LEU A 116 -8.02 9.55 -1.06
CA LEU A 116 -7.16 10.72 -0.89
C LEU A 116 -7.61 11.62 0.26
N GLU A 117 -8.90 11.64 0.61
CA GLU A 117 -9.42 12.39 1.76
C GLU A 117 -9.11 11.70 3.10
N LYS A 118 -8.81 10.41 3.08
CA LYS A 118 -8.45 9.59 4.25
C LYS A 118 -6.96 9.20 4.23
N TYR A 119 -6.11 10.15 3.88
CA TYR A 119 -4.65 9.94 3.86
C TYR A 119 -4.23 8.77 2.96
N GLY A 120 -4.95 8.54 1.87
CA GLY A 120 -4.55 7.63 0.79
C GLY A 120 -4.70 6.15 1.14
N VAL A 121 -5.56 5.83 2.09
CA VAL A 121 -5.91 4.46 2.51
C VAL A 121 -7.43 4.32 2.64
N ASP A 122 -7.91 3.09 2.80
CA ASP A 122 -9.32 2.79 3.08
C ASP A 122 -9.63 2.60 4.58
N ASN A 123 -8.59 2.55 5.43
CA ASN A 123 -8.64 2.23 6.86
C ASN A 123 -9.25 0.85 7.18
N GLU A 124 -9.10 -0.12 6.27
CA GLU A 124 -9.52 -1.50 6.46
C GLU A 124 -8.33 -2.43 6.73
N ALA A 125 -8.60 -3.58 7.38
CA ALA A 125 -7.55 -4.60 7.57
C ALA A 125 -6.98 -5.09 6.22
N THR A 126 -7.89 -5.41 5.30
CA THR A 126 -7.58 -5.64 3.88
C THR A 126 -8.72 -5.08 3.03
N SER A 127 -8.40 -4.61 1.83
CA SER A 127 -9.33 -3.87 0.98
C SER A 127 -10.36 -4.76 0.33
N PHE A 128 -11.57 -4.23 0.17
CA PHE A 128 -12.57 -4.80 -0.73
C PHE A 128 -12.24 -4.45 -2.18
N GLY A 129 -12.38 -5.42 -3.07
CA GLY A 129 -12.34 -5.20 -4.51
C GLY A 129 -13.53 -5.84 -5.21
N HIS A 130 -13.31 -6.30 -6.44
CA HIS A 130 -14.35 -6.84 -7.30
C HIS A 130 -15.10 -8.00 -6.62
N LYS A 131 -16.44 -8.00 -6.76
CA LYS A 131 -17.35 -8.93 -6.06
C LYS A 131 -17.29 -8.85 -4.53
N LYS A 132 -16.83 -7.71 -3.98
CA LYS A 132 -16.59 -7.54 -2.54
C LYS A 132 -15.62 -8.59 -1.98
N GLN A 133 -14.76 -9.15 -2.83
CA GLN A 133 -13.67 -9.99 -2.36
C GLN A 133 -12.68 -9.15 -1.57
N ARG A 134 -12.01 -9.75 -0.59
CA ARG A 134 -10.95 -9.10 0.16
C ARG A 134 -9.59 -9.49 -0.38
N GLY A 135 -8.72 -8.50 -0.54
CA GLY A 135 -7.30 -8.75 -0.76
C GLY A 135 -6.63 -9.42 0.45
N SER A 136 -5.38 -9.84 0.26
CA SER A 136 -4.57 -10.48 1.32
C SER A 136 -3.75 -9.51 2.14
N ARG A 137 -3.63 -8.24 1.71
CA ARG A 137 -2.80 -7.22 2.36
C ARG A 137 -3.57 -5.94 2.64
N ASN A 138 -3.14 -5.21 3.66
CA ASN A 138 -3.58 -3.85 3.94
C ASN A 138 -3.13 -2.90 2.83
N SER A 139 -4.00 -1.98 2.45
CA SER A 139 -3.73 -0.93 1.46
C SER A 139 -2.80 0.13 2.06
N PRO A 140 -1.52 0.23 1.63
CA PRO A 140 -0.63 1.26 2.13
C PRO A 140 -1.03 2.64 1.56
N THR A 141 -0.63 3.72 2.22
CA THR A 141 -0.89 5.06 1.72
C THR A 141 -0.22 5.33 0.37
N VAL A 142 -0.93 6.00 -0.54
CA VAL A 142 -0.35 6.57 -1.77
C VAL A 142 0.47 7.84 -1.52
N TYR A 143 0.27 8.52 -0.39
CA TYR A 143 1.02 9.73 -0.08
C TYR A 143 2.49 9.41 0.17
N ASN A 144 3.36 10.15 -0.50
CA ASN A 144 4.81 10.01 -0.49
C ASN A 144 5.33 8.71 -1.13
N ALA A 145 4.46 7.91 -1.75
CA ALA A 145 4.82 6.58 -2.24
C ALA A 145 5.82 6.60 -3.41
N ALA A 146 5.84 7.69 -4.17
CA ALA A 146 6.80 7.93 -5.23
C ALA A 146 8.26 8.01 -4.74
N GLY A 147 8.49 8.24 -3.44
CA GLY A 147 9.82 8.26 -2.83
C GLY A 147 10.35 6.90 -2.38
N HIS A 148 9.58 5.83 -2.51
CA HIS A 148 10.01 4.49 -2.12
C HIS A 148 10.99 3.87 -3.13
N ILE A 149 11.88 2.99 -2.66
CA ILE A 149 12.82 2.25 -3.54
C ILE A 149 12.12 1.24 -4.47
N ALA A 150 10.92 0.81 -4.08
CA ALA A 150 10.05 -0.09 -4.81
C ALA A 150 8.64 0.03 -4.20
N GLN A 151 7.64 -0.48 -4.93
CA GLN A 151 6.23 -0.40 -4.58
C GLN A 151 5.66 -1.75 -4.14
N PHE A 152 4.47 -1.71 -3.53
CA PHE A 152 3.88 -2.81 -2.77
C PHE A 152 4.66 -3.15 -1.48
N TRP A 153 4.08 -4.02 -0.65
CA TRP A 153 4.71 -4.55 0.56
C TRP A 153 5.92 -5.43 0.28
N ASP A 154 5.91 -6.16 -0.85
CA ASP A 154 7.00 -7.05 -1.28
C ASP A 154 7.98 -6.36 -2.24
N GLY A 155 7.72 -5.16 -2.73
CA GLY A 155 8.64 -4.49 -3.66
C GLY A 155 8.61 -5.05 -5.08
N ARG A 156 7.57 -5.79 -5.48
CA ARG A 156 7.52 -6.45 -6.81
C ARG A 156 7.40 -5.50 -8.00
N ALA A 157 7.12 -4.22 -7.77
CA ALA A 157 7.13 -3.18 -8.79
C ALA A 157 8.20 -2.14 -8.47
N GLN A 158 9.04 -1.79 -9.44
CA GLN A 158 10.17 -0.89 -9.23
C GLN A 158 9.73 0.57 -9.09
N THR A 159 8.69 0.96 -9.83
CA THR A 159 8.19 2.35 -9.87
C THR A 159 6.69 2.42 -9.59
N ILE A 160 6.19 3.62 -9.26
CA ILE A 160 4.75 3.87 -9.15
C ILE A 160 4.04 3.67 -10.49
N GLU A 161 4.71 3.97 -11.62
CA GLU A 161 4.15 3.75 -12.94
C GLU A 161 3.95 2.26 -13.20
N ASP A 162 4.90 1.41 -12.81
CA ASP A 162 4.74 -0.05 -12.91
C ASP A 162 3.69 -0.57 -11.93
N GLN A 163 3.62 0.01 -10.73
CA GLN A 163 2.63 -0.36 -9.70
C GLN A 163 1.21 -0.14 -10.22
N ALA A 164 0.92 1.00 -10.86
CA ALA A 164 -0.41 1.37 -11.33
C ALA A 164 -1.02 0.36 -12.33
N LYS A 165 -0.18 -0.45 -12.99
CA LYS A 165 -0.63 -1.51 -13.91
C LYS A 165 -1.19 -2.74 -13.18
N GLY A 166 -0.76 -2.99 -11.95
CA GLY A 166 -1.15 -4.18 -11.19
C GLY A 166 -2.64 -4.20 -10.82
N PRO A 167 -3.12 -3.21 -10.04
CA PRO A 167 -4.48 -3.21 -9.50
C PRO A 167 -5.60 -3.32 -10.51
N ILE A 168 -5.42 -2.67 -11.67
CA ILE A 168 -6.40 -2.65 -12.76
C ILE A 168 -6.71 -4.08 -13.24
N LEU A 169 -5.69 -4.94 -13.32
CA LEU A 169 -5.82 -6.32 -13.83
C LEU A 169 -5.99 -7.37 -12.74
N ASN A 170 -5.79 -7.00 -11.46
CA ASN A 170 -5.87 -7.97 -10.37
C ASN A 170 -7.34 -8.42 -10.16
N PRO A 171 -7.64 -9.74 -10.23
CA PRO A 171 -9.01 -10.27 -10.16
C PRO A 171 -9.72 -10.05 -8.82
N VAL A 172 -8.99 -9.79 -7.74
CA VAL A 172 -9.57 -9.46 -6.43
C VAL A 172 -9.61 -7.94 -6.15
N GLU A 173 -9.10 -7.12 -7.07
CA GLU A 173 -9.13 -5.65 -6.99
C GLU A 173 -10.06 -5.07 -8.06
N MET A 174 -9.56 -4.60 -9.22
CA MET A 174 -10.40 -3.97 -10.26
C MET A 174 -10.83 -4.96 -11.37
N ALA A 175 -10.15 -6.11 -11.48
CA ALA A 175 -10.53 -7.27 -12.27
C ALA A 175 -10.75 -7.04 -13.78
N MET A 176 -10.09 -6.05 -14.38
CA MET A 176 -10.10 -5.94 -15.84
C MET A 176 -9.37 -7.13 -16.47
N PRO A 177 -9.91 -7.72 -17.54
CA PRO A 177 -9.40 -8.99 -18.06
C PRO A 177 -7.99 -8.88 -18.66
N ASN A 178 -7.67 -7.72 -19.24
CA ASN A 178 -6.36 -7.42 -19.83
C ASN A 178 -6.24 -5.92 -20.17
N ALA A 179 -5.03 -5.49 -20.53
CA ALA A 179 -4.74 -4.12 -20.91
C ALA A 179 -5.54 -3.68 -22.15
N GLU A 180 -5.78 -4.56 -23.11
CA GLU A 180 -6.54 -4.24 -24.32
C GLU A 180 -7.98 -3.81 -24.00
N TYR A 181 -8.61 -4.42 -22.98
CA TYR A 181 -9.95 -4.05 -22.55
C TYR A 181 -9.97 -2.66 -21.87
N VAL A 182 -8.94 -2.32 -21.10
CA VAL A 182 -8.75 -0.95 -20.55
C VAL A 182 -8.61 0.06 -21.69
N LEU A 183 -7.79 -0.24 -22.69
CA LEU A 183 -7.60 0.63 -23.85
C LEU A 183 -8.87 0.75 -24.70
N LYS A 184 -9.68 -0.31 -24.79
CA LYS A 184 -10.99 -0.27 -25.45
C LYS A 184 -11.94 0.73 -24.77
N VAL A 185 -11.96 0.77 -23.43
CA VAL A 185 -12.74 1.77 -22.66
C VAL A 185 -12.24 3.19 -22.95
N LEU A 186 -10.94 3.44 -22.92
CA LEU A 186 -10.40 4.78 -23.18
C LEU A 186 -10.64 5.24 -24.61
N LYS A 187 -10.41 4.35 -25.59
CA LYS A 187 -10.56 4.67 -27.03
C LYS A 187 -12.01 4.89 -27.44
N SER A 188 -12.99 4.41 -26.67
CA SER A 188 -14.41 4.69 -26.91
C SER A 188 -14.87 6.07 -26.41
N ILE A 189 -14.01 6.81 -25.69
CA ILE A 189 -14.32 8.12 -25.10
C ILE A 189 -13.46 9.19 -25.82
N PRO A 190 -14.04 9.98 -26.75
CA PRO A 190 -13.26 10.92 -27.58
C PRO A 190 -12.43 11.92 -26.78
N GLU A 191 -12.94 12.41 -25.65
CA GLU A 191 -12.21 13.37 -24.81
C GLU A 191 -10.95 12.76 -24.20
N TYR A 192 -10.99 11.49 -23.76
CA TYR A 192 -9.76 10.82 -23.33
C TYR A 192 -8.76 10.70 -24.48
N VAL A 193 -9.19 10.27 -25.67
CA VAL A 193 -8.29 10.18 -26.84
C VAL A 193 -7.61 11.52 -27.12
N LYS A 194 -8.35 12.62 -27.05
CA LYS A 194 -7.82 13.99 -27.20
C LYS A 194 -6.82 14.35 -26.09
N LEU A 195 -7.17 14.08 -24.83
CA LEU A 195 -6.28 14.34 -23.68
C LEU A 195 -4.98 13.55 -23.77
N PHE A 196 -5.03 12.24 -24.10
CA PHE A 196 -3.83 11.44 -24.29
C PHE A 196 -2.95 11.99 -25.41
N LYS A 197 -3.53 12.38 -26.55
CA LYS A 197 -2.76 13.01 -27.65
C LYS A 197 -2.12 14.34 -27.24
N LYS A 198 -2.79 15.13 -26.40
CA LYS A 198 -2.25 16.38 -25.83
C LYS A 198 -1.06 16.10 -24.92
N VAL A 199 -1.18 15.10 -24.04
CA VAL A 199 -0.17 14.77 -23.02
C VAL A 199 1.05 14.03 -23.60
N PHE A 200 0.83 13.19 -24.62
CA PHE A 200 1.85 12.36 -25.26
C PHE A 200 1.95 12.64 -26.76
N PRO A 201 2.28 13.88 -27.18
CA PRO A 201 2.23 14.28 -28.59
C PRO A 201 3.32 13.65 -29.46
N ASN A 202 4.42 13.19 -28.84
CA ASN A 202 5.57 12.61 -29.51
C ASN A 202 5.47 11.08 -29.65
N ASP A 203 4.48 10.46 -29.02
CA ASP A 203 4.29 9.01 -29.08
C ASP A 203 3.54 8.65 -30.36
N LYS A 204 3.99 7.59 -31.06
CA LYS A 204 3.30 7.07 -32.25
C LYS A 204 1.84 6.71 -31.97
N GLU A 205 1.59 6.16 -30.78
CA GLU A 205 0.28 5.83 -30.25
C GLU A 205 0.17 6.42 -28.85
N ALA A 206 -0.70 7.42 -28.66
CA ALA A 206 -0.80 8.12 -27.38
C ALA A 206 -1.59 7.32 -26.32
N VAL A 207 -2.64 6.59 -26.73
CA VAL A 207 -3.50 5.81 -25.82
C VAL A 207 -2.94 4.40 -25.69
N THR A 208 -1.97 4.26 -24.79
CA THR A 208 -1.30 3.00 -24.44
C THR A 208 -1.40 2.74 -22.94
N TYR A 209 -1.20 1.49 -22.54
CA TYR A 209 -1.29 1.11 -21.13
C TYR A 209 -0.13 1.68 -20.31
N ASP A 210 1.05 1.83 -20.94
CA ASP A 210 2.18 2.52 -20.34
C ASP A 210 1.90 4.02 -20.13
N ASN A 211 1.18 4.67 -21.05
CA ASN A 211 0.82 6.08 -20.88
C ASN A 211 -0.28 6.29 -19.84
N VAL A 212 -1.17 5.31 -19.62
CA VAL A 212 -2.08 5.28 -18.46
C VAL A 212 -1.27 5.28 -17.17
N ALA A 213 -0.33 4.35 -17.05
CA ALA A 213 0.59 4.25 -15.90
C ALA A 213 1.41 5.52 -15.67
N LYS A 214 2.01 6.10 -16.72
CA LYS A 214 2.77 7.35 -16.64
C LYS A 214 1.91 8.53 -16.20
N ALA A 215 0.67 8.62 -16.67
CA ALA A 215 -0.24 9.70 -16.25
C ALA A 215 -0.59 9.57 -14.76
N ILE A 216 -1.03 8.38 -14.32
CA ILE A 216 -1.32 8.11 -12.89
C ILE A 216 -0.09 8.39 -12.03
N GLY A 217 1.08 7.87 -12.41
CA GLY A 217 2.32 8.10 -11.67
C GLY A 217 2.71 9.57 -11.59
N ALA A 218 2.50 10.36 -12.65
CA ALA A 218 2.75 11.81 -12.59
C ALA A 218 1.85 12.52 -11.57
N PHE A 219 0.59 12.10 -11.44
CA PHE A 219 -0.31 12.59 -10.40
C PHE A 219 0.15 12.16 -9.00
N GLU A 220 0.52 10.90 -8.82
CA GLU A 220 0.97 10.37 -7.51
C GLU A 220 2.30 10.97 -7.04
N ARG A 221 3.18 11.41 -7.96
CA ARG A 221 4.46 12.08 -7.63
C ARG A 221 4.33 13.40 -6.90
N GLN A 222 3.16 14.05 -6.95
CA GLN A 222 2.89 15.26 -6.17
C GLN A 222 1.94 15.01 -4.98
N LEU A 223 1.57 13.76 -4.70
CA LEU A 223 0.90 13.39 -3.45
C LEU A 223 1.91 13.42 -2.31
N VAL A 224 2.40 14.60 -1.98
CA VAL A 224 3.41 14.83 -0.94
C VAL A 224 2.78 15.56 0.23
N THR A 225 3.08 15.12 1.46
CA THR A 225 2.49 15.69 2.69
C THR A 225 3.60 16.11 3.65
N PRO A 226 4.27 17.26 3.43
CA PRO A 226 5.18 17.84 4.41
C PRO A 226 4.46 18.12 5.73
N SER A 227 5.17 17.95 6.83
CA SER A 227 4.65 17.94 8.19
C SER A 227 5.45 18.86 9.12
N ARG A 228 5.11 18.89 10.40
CA ARG A 228 5.88 19.61 11.43
C ARG A 228 7.30 19.07 11.54
N TRP A 229 7.50 17.77 11.32
CA TRP A 229 8.83 17.16 11.25
C TRP A 229 9.70 17.79 10.14
N ASP A 230 9.11 18.10 8.98
CA ASP A 230 9.85 18.71 7.87
C ASP A 230 10.24 20.17 8.16
N LYS A 231 9.38 20.92 8.87
CA LYS A 231 9.70 22.28 9.36
C LYS A 231 10.88 22.21 10.34
N PHE A 232 10.84 21.26 11.26
CA PHE A 232 11.91 21.02 12.22
C PHE A 232 13.25 20.70 11.55
N LEU A 233 13.27 19.76 10.59
CA LEU A 233 14.47 19.41 9.83
C LEU A 233 15.01 20.58 8.98
N LYS A 234 14.16 21.54 8.61
CA LYS A 234 14.56 22.78 7.92
C LYS A 234 15.06 23.88 8.86
N GLY A 235 15.14 23.62 10.17
CA GLY A 235 15.74 24.50 11.17
C GLY A 235 14.74 25.20 12.10
N ASP A 236 13.43 25.02 11.90
CA ASP A 236 12.42 25.56 12.82
C ASP A 236 12.35 24.72 14.11
N GLN A 237 13.18 25.06 15.09
CA GLN A 237 13.25 24.36 16.38
C GLN A 237 11.94 24.43 17.19
N SER A 238 11.06 25.38 16.87
CA SER A 238 9.75 25.56 17.51
C SER A 238 8.66 24.67 16.89
N ALA A 239 8.93 24.06 15.74
CA ALA A 239 7.99 23.17 15.08
C ALA A 239 7.68 21.92 15.91
N LEU A 240 8.58 21.51 16.82
CA LEU A 240 8.38 20.42 17.77
C LEU A 240 8.46 20.91 19.21
N THR A 241 7.57 20.37 20.03
CA THR A 241 7.56 20.51 21.48
C THR A 241 8.61 19.61 22.13
N GLU A 242 8.95 19.86 23.39
CA GLU A 242 9.93 19.04 24.12
C GLU A 242 9.50 17.57 24.28
N PRO A 243 8.22 17.23 24.54
CA PRO A 243 7.77 15.82 24.51
C PRO A 243 7.95 15.14 23.15
N GLU A 244 7.73 15.85 22.04
CA GLU A 244 7.93 15.31 20.69
C GLU A 244 9.43 15.10 20.40
N LYS A 245 10.30 16.00 20.86
CA LYS A 245 11.76 15.82 20.78
C LYS A 245 12.22 14.63 21.64
N ALA A 246 11.69 14.48 22.86
CA ALA A 246 11.97 13.31 23.70
C ALA A 246 11.56 11.99 23.02
N GLY A 247 10.40 11.98 22.36
CA GLY A 247 9.92 10.84 21.57
C GLY A 247 10.86 10.47 20.43
N PHE A 248 11.36 11.46 19.68
CA PHE A 248 12.36 11.23 18.64
C PHE A 248 13.68 10.70 19.23
N ALA A 249 14.17 11.31 20.30
CA ALA A 249 15.42 10.90 20.94
C ALA A 249 15.34 9.43 21.39
N LEU A 250 14.21 9.00 21.96
CA LEU A 250 13.99 7.60 22.31
C LEU A 250 13.91 6.70 21.06
N PHE A 251 13.17 7.12 20.03
CA PHE A 251 13.09 6.40 18.75
C PHE A 251 14.49 6.17 18.14
N ALA A 252 15.34 7.20 18.14
CA ALA A 252 16.72 7.13 17.67
C ALA A 252 17.59 6.23 18.54
N LYS A 253 17.56 6.43 19.86
CA LYS A 253 18.32 5.63 20.85
C LYS A 253 18.03 4.13 20.76
N LEU A 254 16.79 3.75 20.45
CA LEU A 254 16.41 2.34 20.30
C LEU A 254 16.92 1.71 18.99
N GLY A 255 17.35 2.52 18.02
CA GLY A 255 17.88 2.06 16.73
C GLY A 255 16.83 1.94 15.62
N CYS A 256 15.61 2.45 15.82
CA CYS A 256 14.56 2.47 14.80
C CYS A 256 14.99 3.13 13.47
N PRO A 257 15.82 4.21 13.46
CA PRO A 257 16.31 4.81 12.22
C PRO A 257 17.14 3.87 11.33
N THR A 258 17.66 2.76 11.85
CA THR A 258 18.36 1.76 11.03
C THR A 258 17.49 1.29 9.86
N CYS A 259 16.18 1.16 10.09
CA CYS A 259 15.20 0.76 9.09
C CYS A 259 14.38 1.95 8.57
N HIS A 260 13.92 2.80 9.49
CA HIS A 260 13.00 3.91 9.24
C HIS A 260 13.74 5.24 9.15
N ASN A 261 14.35 5.50 8.00
CA ASN A 261 15.16 6.70 7.73
C ASN A 261 14.77 7.38 6.41
N GLY A 262 15.54 8.40 6.04
CA GLY A 262 15.40 9.14 4.80
C GLY A 262 14.19 10.07 4.79
N ALA A 263 13.84 10.54 3.60
CA ALA A 263 12.75 11.49 3.45
C ALA A 263 11.40 10.89 3.85
N ALA A 264 11.13 9.61 3.62
CA ALA A 264 9.84 8.98 3.98
C ALA A 264 9.84 8.30 5.37
N VAL A 265 10.91 8.42 6.17
CA VAL A 265 11.03 7.75 7.47
C VAL A 265 10.75 6.24 7.33
N GLY A 266 11.36 5.63 6.30
CA GLY A 266 11.02 4.31 5.78
C GLY A 266 10.97 4.31 4.26
N GLY A 267 10.55 3.19 3.67
CA GLY A 267 10.38 3.03 2.22
C GLY A 267 11.67 2.89 1.42
N ALA A 268 12.84 2.96 2.06
CA ALA A 268 14.15 2.99 1.42
C ALA A 268 14.91 1.65 1.40
N GLN A 269 14.34 0.61 2.01
CA GLN A 269 14.99 -0.70 2.11
C GLN A 269 13.98 -1.82 2.34
N PHE A 270 14.48 -3.05 2.21
CA PHE A 270 13.78 -4.28 2.56
C PHE A 270 14.36 -4.85 3.84
N GLN A 271 13.51 -5.33 4.75
CA GLN A 271 13.93 -5.92 6.01
C GLN A 271 13.07 -7.11 6.36
N LYS A 272 13.67 -8.08 7.06
CA LYS A 272 12.94 -9.23 7.60
C LYS A 272 12.01 -8.77 8.72
N LEU A 273 10.74 -9.15 8.64
CA LEU A 273 9.78 -8.99 9.73
C LEU A 273 10.03 -10.07 10.79
N GLY A 274 10.44 -9.65 11.99
CA GLY A 274 10.88 -10.57 13.04
C GLY A 274 12.37 -10.90 12.96
N LEU A 275 13.21 -9.88 12.78
CA LEU A 275 14.67 -9.99 12.66
C LEU A 275 15.30 -10.60 13.92
N VAL A 276 14.83 -10.20 15.12
CA VAL A 276 15.37 -10.67 16.41
C VAL A 276 14.46 -11.72 17.04
N LYS A 277 13.14 -11.49 17.04
CA LYS A 277 12.14 -12.46 17.48
C LYS A 277 11.17 -12.74 16.34
N PRO A 278 10.91 -14.01 15.97
CA PRO A 278 10.00 -14.33 14.88
C PRO A 278 8.64 -13.64 15.04
N TYR A 279 8.13 -13.06 13.95
CA TYR A 279 6.78 -12.53 13.94
C TYR A 279 5.77 -13.70 13.93
N PRO A 280 4.65 -13.64 14.68
CA PRO A 280 3.77 -14.79 14.86
C PRO A 280 3.11 -15.27 13.58
N ASP A 281 2.63 -14.34 12.75
CA ASP A 281 2.04 -14.65 11.44
C ASP A 281 3.14 -14.76 10.37
N GLN A 282 3.33 -15.97 9.84
CA GLN A 282 4.29 -16.25 8.76
C GLN A 282 3.60 -16.77 7.49
N SER A 283 2.29 -16.57 7.36
CA SER A 283 1.54 -17.08 6.21
C SER A 283 1.67 -16.21 4.95
N ASP A 284 2.05 -14.94 5.10
CA ASP A 284 2.51 -14.09 3.98
C ASP A 284 4.04 -14.08 3.98
N LEU A 285 4.64 -14.65 2.93
CA LEU A 285 6.09 -14.81 2.85
C LEU A 285 6.81 -13.57 2.30
N GLY A 286 6.07 -12.51 1.98
CA GLY A 286 6.59 -11.24 1.48
C GLY A 286 7.30 -11.40 0.14
N ARG A 287 8.54 -10.91 0.06
CA ARG A 287 9.37 -10.92 -1.16
C ARG A 287 9.54 -12.29 -1.78
N PHE A 288 9.64 -13.33 -0.97
CA PHE A 288 9.77 -14.70 -1.44
C PHE A 288 8.69 -15.08 -2.48
N GLU A 289 7.48 -14.54 -2.37
CA GLU A 289 6.37 -14.89 -3.26
C GLU A 289 6.69 -14.64 -4.75
N HIS A 290 7.53 -13.65 -5.07
CA HIS A 290 7.93 -13.36 -6.45
C HIS A 290 9.41 -13.65 -6.73
N THR A 291 10.31 -13.51 -5.76
CA THR A 291 11.75 -13.76 -5.99
C THR A 291 12.10 -15.25 -5.91
N LYS A 292 11.32 -16.05 -5.17
CA LYS A 292 11.59 -17.45 -4.82
C LYS A 292 12.92 -17.69 -4.09
N SER A 293 13.58 -16.64 -3.62
CA SER A 293 14.83 -16.72 -2.87
C SER A 293 14.54 -16.99 -1.40
N GLU A 294 15.07 -18.07 -0.83
CA GLU A 294 14.86 -18.41 0.59
C GLU A 294 15.25 -17.29 1.55
N SER A 295 16.27 -16.50 1.20
CA SER A 295 16.70 -15.32 1.99
C SER A 295 15.67 -14.18 2.03
N ASP A 296 14.70 -14.16 1.10
CA ASP A 296 13.62 -13.18 1.02
C ASP A 296 12.35 -13.60 1.79
N LYS A 297 12.34 -14.75 2.48
CA LYS A 297 11.20 -15.17 3.30
C LYS A 297 10.99 -14.20 4.47
N MET A 298 9.75 -13.75 4.62
CA MET A 298 9.35 -12.75 5.60
C MET A 298 10.04 -11.40 5.42
N VAL A 299 10.63 -11.14 4.25
CA VAL A 299 11.24 -9.84 3.95
C VAL A 299 10.20 -8.96 3.26
N PHE A 300 10.03 -7.76 3.78
CA PHE A 300 9.09 -6.76 3.27
C PHE A 300 9.81 -5.43 3.07
N ARG A 301 9.25 -4.58 2.22
CA ARG A 301 9.61 -3.17 2.16
C ARG A 301 9.30 -2.56 3.52
N VAL A 302 10.26 -1.87 4.12
CA VAL A 302 10.02 -1.09 5.34
C VAL A 302 9.00 0.00 5.01
N PRO A 303 7.82 0.05 5.64
CA PRO A 303 6.81 1.05 5.30
C PRO A 303 7.26 2.47 5.70
N THR A 304 6.75 3.47 4.99
CA THR A 304 6.83 4.88 5.41
C THR A 304 6.11 5.05 6.76
N LEU A 305 6.67 5.85 7.66
CA LEU A 305 5.99 6.26 8.89
C LEU A 305 5.28 7.62 8.75
N ARG A 306 5.34 8.25 7.58
CA ARG A 306 4.59 9.49 7.32
C ARG A 306 3.09 9.22 7.34
N ASN A 307 2.36 10.11 7.98
CA ASN A 307 0.91 10.00 8.21
C ASN A 307 0.48 8.75 8.99
N ILE A 308 1.40 8.06 9.68
CA ILE A 308 1.10 6.75 10.30
C ILE A 308 -0.09 6.78 11.26
N GLU A 309 -0.30 7.87 12.01
CA GLU A 309 -1.45 7.98 12.92
C GLU A 309 -2.82 7.95 12.21
N LYS A 310 -2.84 8.15 10.88
CA LYS A 310 -4.04 8.22 10.04
C LYS A 310 -4.29 6.95 9.24
N THR A 311 -3.36 6.01 9.27
CA THR A 311 -3.35 4.85 8.37
C THR A 311 -3.50 3.52 9.11
N ALA A 312 -4.17 3.53 10.27
CA ALA A 312 -4.57 2.29 10.92
C ALA A 312 -5.56 1.52 10.02
N PRO A 313 -5.64 0.18 10.13
CA PRO A 313 -4.82 -0.68 10.99
C PRO A 313 -3.42 -0.98 10.41
N TYR A 314 -2.52 -1.50 11.23
CA TYR A 314 -1.08 -1.58 10.95
C TYR A 314 -0.61 -2.98 10.49
N PHE A 315 0.59 -2.97 9.90
CA PHE A 315 1.28 -4.09 9.26
C PHE A 315 0.64 -4.59 7.97
N HIS A 316 1.34 -5.50 7.29
CA HIS A 316 1.01 -5.93 5.92
C HIS A 316 -0.37 -6.55 5.76
N LYS A 317 -1.05 -6.98 6.83
CA LYS A 317 -2.44 -7.49 6.84
C LYS A 317 -3.42 -6.65 7.65
N GLY A 318 -2.99 -5.51 8.18
CA GLY A 318 -3.86 -4.64 8.97
C GLY A 318 -4.43 -5.33 10.21
N GLN A 319 -3.62 -6.19 10.85
CA GLN A 319 -4.04 -7.02 11.97
C GLN A 319 -3.87 -6.34 13.33
N VAL A 320 -3.20 -5.18 13.37
CA VAL A 320 -2.93 -4.44 14.62
C VAL A 320 -3.68 -3.12 14.60
N ALA A 321 -4.55 -2.90 15.59
CA ALA A 321 -5.50 -1.78 15.57
C ALA A 321 -4.89 -0.45 16.03
N THR A 322 -3.94 -0.48 16.96
CA THR A 322 -3.42 0.73 17.62
C THR A 322 -1.95 0.97 17.32
N LEU A 323 -1.56 2.25 17.30
CA LEU A 323 -0.18 2.63 16.99
C LEU A 323 0.76 2.22 18.12
N GLU A 324 0.27 2.28 19.37
CA GLU A 324 0.95 1.85 20.57
C GLU A 324 1.34 0.36 20.49
N GLU A 325 0.40 -0.50 20.07
CA GLU A 325 0.68 -1.92 19.91
C GLU A 325 1.64 -2.16 18.74
N ALA A 326 1.52 -1.40 17.64
CA ALA A 326 2.47 -1.50 16.53
C ALA A 326 3.91 -1.14 16.96
N VAL A 327 4.09 -0.09 17.75
CA VAL A 327 5.40 0.31 18.33
C VAL A 327 5.94 -0.77 19.24
N LYS A 328 5.12 -1.30 20.15
CA LYS A 328 5.48 -2.38 21.07
C LYS A 328 5.95 -3.64 20.32
N LEU A 329 5.18 -4.07 19.32
CA LEU A 329 5.52 -5.24 18.51
C LEU A 329 6.79 -5.03 17.69
N MET A 330 7.01 -3.83 17.14
CA MET A 330 8.27 -3.55 16.42
C MET A 330 9.48 -3.56 17.35
N ALA A 331 9.37 -2.93 18.52
CA ALA A 331 10.45 -2.96 19.52
C ALA A 331 10.80 -4.41 19.94
N PHE A 332 9.80 -5.25 20.16
CA PHE A 332 10.01 -6.63 20.54
C PHE A 332 10.58 -7.48 19.39
N HIS A 333 9.92 -7.49 18.24
CA HIS A 333 10.25 -8.39 17.14
C HIS A 333 11.52 -8.00 16.38
N GLN A 334 11.78 -6.70 16.24
CA GLN A 334 12.91 -6.21 15.45
C GLN A 334 14.13 -5.88 16.29
N LEU A 335 13.95 -5.52 17.56
CA LEU A 335 15.04 -5.04 18.43
C LEU A 335 15.21 -5.88 19.71
N GLY A 336 14.30 -6.81 20.00
CA GLY A 336 14.31 -7.59 21.24
C GLY A 336 14.12 -6.74 22.49
N LYS A 337 13.44 -5.59 22.37
CA LYS A 337 13.20 -4.64 23.46
C LYS A 337 11.77 -4.73 23.94
N GLU A 338 11.59 -4.82 25.25
CA GLU A 338 10.30 -4.64 25.90
C GLU A 338 10.22 -3.19 26.38
N LEU A 339 9.28 -2.42 25.82
CA LEU A 339 9.06 -1.03 26.19
C LEU A 339 7.91 -0.95 27.19
N ASN A 340 8.02 -0.05 28.16
CA ASN A 340 6.89 0.28 29.02
C ASN A 340 5.94 1.29 28.35
N ASP A 341 4.76 1.50 28.94
CA ASP A 341 3.72 2.37 28.37
C ASP A 341 4.17 3.82 28.17
N ALA A 342 5.02 4.35 29.05
CA ALA A 342 5.53 5.71 28.93
C ALA A 342 6.51 5.86 27.76
N GLU A 343 7.36 4.86 27.53
CA GLU A 343 8.27 4.80 26.37
C GLU A 343 7.49 4.71 25.05
N ILE A 344 6.47 3.84 25.01
CA ILE A 344 5.58 3.70 23.85
C ILE A 344 4.87 5.02 23.57
N ALA A 345 4.25 5.64 24.59
CA ALA A 345 3.55 6.90 24.46
C ALA A 345 4.48 8.04 24.00
N SER A 346 5.74 8.04 24.45
CA SER A 346 6.74 9.02 24.01
C SER A 346 7.05 8.89 22.53
N ILE A 347 7.30 7.67 22.04
CA ILE A 347 7.54 7.42 20.60
C ILE A 347 6.30 7.79 19.77
N VAL A 348 5.11 7.37 20.21
CA VAL A 348 3.85 7.70 19.53
C VAL A 348 3.65 9.21 19.46
N THR A 349 4.00 9.96 20.52
CA THR A 349 3.94 11.43 20.53
C THR A 349 4.77 12.03 19.39
N TRP A 350 5.98 11.52 19.15
CA TRP A 350 6.78 11.96 18.01
C TRP A 350 6.20 11.48 16.66
N LEU A 351 5.71 10.24 16.54
CA LEU A 351 5.16 9.72 15.29
C LEU A 351 4.00 10.59 14.76
N LYS A 352 3.20 11.21 15.65
CA LYS A 352 2.13 12.14 15.28
C LYS A 352 2.64 13.42 14.60
N THR A 353 3.90 13.77 14.78
CA THR A 353 4.53 14.92 14.10
C THR A 353 4.77 14.67 12.61
N LEU A 354 4.72 13.39 12.18
CA LEU A 354 4.93 12.95 10.80
C LEU A 354 3.67 13.06 9.94
N THR A 355 2.54 13.50 10.51
CA THR A 355 1.31 13.76 9.77
C THR A 355 1.40 15.10 9.07
N GLY A 356 1.42 15.05 7.73
CA GLY A 356 1.36 16.24 6.91
C GLY A 356 -0.07 16.66 6.57
N GLU A 357 -0.21 17.87 6.05
CA GLU A 357 -1.50 18.34 5.54
C GLU A 357 -1.77 17.74 4.15
N ILE A 358 -3.02 17.31 3.93
CA ILE A 358 -3.47 16.83 2.62
C ILE A 358 -3.67 18.03 1.67
N PRO A 359 -3.13 18.00 0.44
CA PRO A 359 -3.29 19.07 -0.53
C PRO A 359 -4.70 19.04 -1.16
N ARG A 360 -5.71 19.57 -0.46
CA ARG A 360 -7.15 19.44 -0.81
C ARG A 360 -7.49 19.90 -2.23
N ASP A 361 -6.95 21.02 -2.68
CA ASP A 361 -7.21 21.53 -4.03
C ASP A 361 -6.60 20.63 -5.12
N TYR A 362 -5.44 20.04 -4.82
CA TYR A 362 -4.76 19.12 -5.72
C TYR A 362 -5.53 17.80 -5.89
N ILE A 363 -6.08 17.26 -4.81
CA ILE A 363 -6.78 15.96 -4.82
C ILE A 363 -8.25 16.05 -5.21
N LYS A 364 -8.79 17.25 -5.44
CA LYS A 364 -10.21 17.42 -5.76
C LYS A 364 -10.62 16.51 -6.92
N LYS A 365 -11.68 15.72 -6.70
CA LYS A 365 -12.26 14.83 -7.72
C LYS A 365 -12.54 15.62 -9.00
N PRO A 366 -11.95 15.23 -10.14
CA PRO A 366 -12.17 15.91 -11.41
C PRO A 366 -13.51 15.52 -12.02
N GLU A 367 -14.00 16.35 -12.94
CA GLU A 367 -15.07 15.94 -13.84
C GLU A 367 -14.52 14.91 -14.84
N LEU A 368 -15.16 13.75 -14.93
CA LEU A 368 -14.76 12.69 -15.85
C LEU A 368 -15.57 12.79 -17.15
N PRO A 369 -14.95 12.54 -18.32
CA PRO A 369 -15.65 12.62 -19.59
C PRO A 369 -16.74 11.55 -19.66
N PRO A 370 -17.91 11.87 -20.22
CA PRO A 370 -19.03 10.95 -20.27
C PRO A 370 -18.72 9.73 -21.14
N SER A 371 -19.36 8.61 -20.81
CA SER A 371 -19.34 7.42 -21.67
C SER A 371 -20.05 7.70 -22.99
N THR A 372 -19.69 6.96 -24.03
CA THR A 372 -20.43 6.94 -25.31
C THR A 372 -21.19 5.63 -25.46
N ASP A 373 -21.99 5.50 -26.51
CA ASP A 373 -22.65 4.23 -26.85
C ASP A 373 -21.66 3.10 -27.16
N LYS A 374 -20.41 3.44 -27.49
CA LYS A 374 -19.33 2.47 -27.74
C LYS A 374 -18.59 2.07 -26.47
N THR A 375 -18.79 2.78 -25.36
CA THR A 375 -18.11 2.46 -24.10
C THR A 375 -18.60 1.12 -23.57
N PRO A 376 -17.70 0.15 -23.30
CA PRO A 376 -18.06 -1.10 -22.69
C PRO A 376 -18.92 -0.86 -21.44
N LYS A 377 -20.03 -1.58 -21.34
CA LYS A 377 -20.93 -1.51 -20.18
C LYS A 377 -20.30 -2.25 -19.00
N PRO A 378 -20.66 -1.90 -17.74
CA PRO A 378 -20.28 -2.69 -16.59
C PRO A 378 -20.77 -4.12 -16.79
N LYS A 379 -19.92 -5.10 -16.49
CA LYS A 379 -20.37 -6.47 -16.42
C LYS A 379 -21.02 -6.66 -15.06
N ALA A 380 -22.35 -6.76 -15.06
CA ALA A 380 -23.07 -7.26 -13.91
C ALA A 380 -22.72 -8.74 -13.74
N ASP A 381 -22.38 -9.13 -12.51
CA ASP A 381 -22.29 -10.52 -12.10
C ASP A 381 -23.64 -11.00 -11.58
#